data_AF-A0A6I3LXS7-F1
#
_entry.id   AF-A0A6I3LXS7-F1
#
_cell.length_a   1.000
_cell.length_b   1.000
_cell.length_c   1.000
_cell.angle_alpha   90.00
_cell.angle_beta   90.00
_cell.angle_gamma   90.00
#
_symmetry.space_group_name_H-M   'P 1'
#
loop_
_entity.id
_entity.type
_entity.pdbx_description
1 polymer ?
#
loop_
_entity_poly.entity_id
_entity_poly.type
_entity_poly.pdbx_seq_one_letter_code
_entity_poly.pdbx_strand_id
1 'polypeptide(L)'
;MDKIKILWVDDEIDLLKPHILFLEKKNYSVTTCNNGLDAIALFEEDNFDIVFLDENMPGMSGLETLSEMKEKKSAIPMIMITKSEEEYIMEEAIGSKIADYLIKPVNPNQILLSLKKNLDDSRLITEKTTLDYQKEFRKISMELAMVNSYEDWVELYKKLLFWELKLEDINDTAMIEILESQKVEANSQFGKYIERNYEDWFAPKADKPIQSHNLFKELVVPELKKKDKPVLFVVIDNLRYDQWKSFETVISNYYKLEKEVPYFSILPTATQYARNAIFSGLLPIEMEKQFPQYWKNDVEDGGKNLYEAEFLSAQLKRLGLNLKEDYFKITNYAGGKKLAENFRALKENDLVTVVYNFVDMLSHAKTEMEVVKELASDDKAYRSLTLSWFKNSPLLEIIQQAQLLGFKLILTTDHGTINVKNPSKVVGDKNTSLNLRYKTGRSLTYEQKDVYVVKEPKTIGLPAINMSSSFIFAKNDFFLAYVNNYNHYVSYYKNTYQHGGISLEEMIIPFLVFNPK
;
A
#
# COMPACT_ATOMS: atom_id res chain seq x y z
N MET A 1 -5.47 9.74 34.80
CA MET A 1 -6.31 8.90 33.93
C MET A 1 -7.73 9.34 34.15
N ASP A 2 -8.40 9.74 33.08
CA ASP A 2 -9.82 10.07 33.15
C ASP A 2 -10.64 8.80 33.38
N LYS A 3 -11.69 8.93 34.18
CA LYS A 3 -12.54 7.81 34.62
C LYS A 3 -13.49 7.46 33.46
N ILE A 4 -13.49 6.20 33.01
CA ILE A 4 -14.42 5.74 31.97
C ILE A 4 -15.85 5.99 32.44
N LYS A 5 -16.65 6.67 31.61
CA LYS A 5 -18.03 7.05 31.87
C LYS A 5 -18.99 6.08 31.18
N ILE A 6 -19.83 5.44 31.98
CA ILE A 6 -20.85 4.47 31.57
C ILE A 6 -22.21 5.13 31.77
N LEU A 7 -23.06 5.11 30.74
CA LEU A 7 -24.50 5.37 30.90
C LEU A 7 -25.21 4.02 31.06
N TRP A 8 -25.96 3.83 32.14
CA TRP A 8 -26.75 2.61 32.36
C TRP A 8 -28.23 2.95 32.45
N VAL A 9 -28.98 2.48 31.46
CA VAL A 9 -30.41 2.71 31.29
C VAL A 9 -31.17 1.42 31.60
N ASP A 10 -32.01 1.44 32.65
CA ASP A 10 -32.83 0.28 33.07
C ASP A 10 -34.02 0.78 33.89
N ASP A 11 -35.23 0.27 33.66
CA ASP A 11 -36.42 0.71 34.40
C ASP A 11 -36.41 0.22 35.86
N GLU A 12 -35.65 -0.83 36.14
CA GLU A 12 -35.42 -1.41 37.47
C GLU A 12 -34.02 -1.04 38.03
N ILE A 13 -33.45 0.12 37.67
CA ILE A 13 -32.06 0.49 38.00
C ILE A 13 -31.69 0.38 39.49
N ASP A 14 -32.65 0.60 40.38
CA ASP A 14 -32.44 0.49 41.84
C ASP A 14 -32.02 -0.92 42.26
N LEU A 15 -32.47 -1.95 41.53
CA LEU A 15 -32.08 -3.35 41.75
C LEU A 15 -30.62 -3.61 41.33
N LEU A 16 -30.05 -2.77 40.47
CA LEU A 16 -28.69 -2.88 39.92
C LEU A 16 -27.64 -2.12 40.74
N LYS A 17 -28.05 -1.49 41.86
CA LYS A 17 -27.15 -0.78 42.78
C LYS A 17 -25.91 -1.60 43.21
N PRO A 18 -25.99 -2.90 43.50
CA PRO A 18 -24.79 -3.71 43.80
C PRO A 18 -23.79 -3.74 42.65
N HIS A 19 -24.25 -3.80 41.39
CA HIS A 19 -23.41 -3.80 40.19
C HIS A 19 -22.79 -2.43 39.95
N ILE A 20 -23.55 -1.36 40.16
CA ILE A 20 -23.04 0.02 40.08
C ILE A 20 -21.90 0.23 41.07
N LEU A 21 -22.09 -0.13 42.34
CA LEU A 21 -21.05 -0.05 43.38
C LEU A 21 -19.82 -0.91 43.04
N PHE A 22 -20.02 -2.06 42.40
CA PHE A 22 -18.92 -2.91 41.93
C PHE A 22 -18.10 -2.21 40.83
N LEU A 23 -18.75 -1.57 39.85
CA LEU A 23 -18.10 -0.82 38.78
C LEU A 23 -17.38 0.42 39.32
N GLU A 24 -17.97 1.15 40.26
CA GLU A 24 -17.35 2.31 40.90
C GLU A 24 -16.06 1.94 41.65
N LYS A 25 -16.07 0.80 42.37
CA LYS A 25 -14.87 0.22 43.01
C LYS A 25 -13.79 -0.19 42.02
N LYS A 26 -14.17 -0.47 40.76
CA LYS A 26 -13.25 -0.77 39.64
C LYS A 26 -12.82 0.48 38.87
N ASN A 27 -13.06 1.67 39.42
CA ASN A 27 -12.68 2.95 38.84
C ASN A 27 -13.45 3.32 37.56
N TYR A 28 -14.70 2.88 37.43
CA TYR A 28 -15.65 3.40 36.43
C TYR A 28 -16.54 4.51 37.03
N SER A 29 -17.01 5.44 36.20
CA SER A 29 -18.06 6.40 36.54
C SER A 29 -19.36 5.92 35.92
N VAL A 30 -20.42 5.74 36.70
CA VAL A 30 -21.70 5.24 36.18
C VAL A 30 -22.75 6.32 36.38
N THR A 31 -23.33 6.80 35.28
CA THR A 31 -24.53 7.63 35.27
C THR A 31 -25.71 6.72 34.95
N THR A 32 -26.82 6.90 35.68
CA THR A 32 -27.99 6.04 35.57
C THR A 32 -29.23 6.80 35.15
N CYS A 33 -30.11 6.16 34.40
CA CYS A 33 -31.45 6.68 34.11
C CYS A 33 -32.46 5.54 33.93
N ASN A 34 -33.75 5.87 34.05
CA ASN A 34 -34.81 4.86 34.21
C ASN A 34 -35.72 4.72 32.99
N ASN A 35 -35.46 5.50 31.93
CA ASN A 35 -36.25 5.48 30.70
C ASN A 35 -35.42 6.01 29.51
N GLY A 36 -35.88 5.73 28.30
CA GLY A 36 -35.20 6.09 27.06
C GLY A 36 -35.13 7.60 26.77
N LEU A 37 -36.16 8.38 27.13
CA LEU A 37 -36.19 9.83 26.86
C LEU A 37 -35.12 10.57 27.67
N ASP A 38 -35.01 10.26 28.96
CA ASP A 38 -33.97 10.81 29.83
C ASP A 38 -32.57 10.34 29.39
N ALA A 39 -32.46 9.09 28.93
CA ALA A 39 -31.21 8.56 28.39
C ALA A 39 -30.73 9.36 27.18
N ILE A 40 -31.63 9.67 26.24
CA ILE A 40 -31.31 10.46 25.05
C ILE A 40 -30.86 11.87 25.43
N ALA A 41 -31.56 12.54 26.36
CA ALA A 41 -31.19 13.87 26.83
C ALA A 41 -29.79 13.88 27.49
N LEU A 42 -29.53 12.95 28.41
CA LEU A 42 -28.22 12.79 29.04
C LEU A 42 -27.12 12.49 28.01
N PHE A 43 -27.41 11.62 27.04
CA PHE A 43 -26.46 11.23 26.01
C PHE A 43 -26.09 12.37 25.05
N GLU A 44 -26.97 13.37 24.88
CA GLU A 44 -26.67 14.59 24.15
C GLU A 44 -25.79 15.54 24.97
N GLU A 45 -26.15 15.78 26.22
CA GLU A 45 -25.48 16.74 27.10
C GLU A 45 -24.08 16.29 27.54
N ASP A 46 -23.90 14.99 27.78
CA ASP A 46 -22.67 14.41 28.30
C ASP A 46 -21.93 13.53 27.27
N ASN A 47 -20.66 13.26 27.58
CA ASN A 47 -19.84 12.30 26.85
C ASN A 47 -19.73 11.00 27.66
N PHE A 48 -20.18 9.91 27.06
CA PHE A 48 -20.07 8.55 27.59
C PHE A 48 -19.17 7.71 26.70
N ASP A 49 -18.41 6.81 27.32
CA ASP A 49 -17.53 5.88 26.61
C ASP A 49 -18.28 4.61 26.19
N ILE A 50 -19.36 4.26 26.91
CA ILE A 50 -20.21 3.10 26.62
C ILE A 50 -21.60 3.26 27.23
N VAL A 51 -22.59 2.61 26.63
CA VAL A 51 -23.97 2.57 27.12
C VAL A 51 -24.40 1.13 27.39
N PHE A 52 -24.99 0.89 28.55
CA PHE A 52 -25.82 -0.28 28.82
C PHE A 52 -27.28 0.11 28.71
N LEU A 53 -28.05 -0.64 27.92
CA LEU A 53 -29.43 -0.30 27.61
C LEU A 53 -30.32 -1.51 27.80
N ASP A 54 -31.27 -1.43 28.73
CA ASP A 54 -32.31 -2.44 28.85
C ASP A 54 -33.21 -2.43 27.62
N GLU A 55 -33.55 -3.62 27.14
CA GLU A 55 -34.46 -3.81 26.03
C GLU A 55 -35.90 -3.40 26.41
N ASN A 56 -36.34 -3.81 27.60
CA ASN A 56 -37.74 -3.73 28.00
C ASN A 56 -37.94 -2.62 29.01
N MET A 57 -38.23 -1.41 28.52
CA MET A 57 -38.54 -0.25 29.36
C MET A 57 -39.94 0.30 29.08
N PRO A 58 -40.67 0.78 30.10
CA PRO A 58 -41.96 1.43 29.91
C PRO A 58 -41.84 2.71 29.05
N GLY A 59 -42.79 2.89 28.14
CA GLY A 59 -42.82 4.05 27.24
C GLY A 59 -42.02 3.79 25.97
N MET A 60 -40.79 4.30 25.91
CA MET A 60 -39.90 4.11 24.77
C MET A 60 -39.06 2.84 24.97
N SER A 61 -39.10 1.94 24.01
CA SER A 61 -38.35 0.67 24.08
C SER A 61 -36.84 0.90 24.00
N GLY A 62 -36.05 -0.08 24.46
CA GLY A 62 -34.61 -0.05 24.32
C GLY A 62 -34.15 0.00 22.86
N LEU A 63 -34.84 -0.68 21.94
CA LEU A 63 -34.51 -0.66 20.52
C LEU A 63 -34.76 0.71 19.86
N GLU A 64 -35.88 1.36 20.19
CA GLU A 64 -36.15 2.73 19.71
C GLU A 64 -35.12 3.72 20.27
N THR A 65 -34.78 3.59 21.55
CA THR A 65 -33.77 4.40 22.23
C THR A 65 -32.40 4.25 21.58
N LEU A 66 -32.00 3.00 21.29
CA LEU A 66 -30.78 2.66 20.58
C LEU A 66 -30.69 3.36 19.21
N SER A 67 -31.78 3.31 18.43
CA SER A 67 -31.82 3.91 17.09
C SER A 67 -31.56 5.41 17.15
N GLU A 68 -32.29 6.13 18.00
CA GLU A 68 -32.14 7.58 18.20
C GLU A 68 -30.74 7.98 18.68
N MET A 69 -30.19 7.25 19.66
CA MET A 69 -28.85 7.52 20.17
C MET A 69 -27.78 7.26 19.09
N LYS A 70 -27.95 6.22 18.26
CA LYS A 70 -27.02 5.89 17.16
C LYS A 70 -27.10 6.86 15.99
N GLU A 71 -28.23 7.53 15.76
CA GLU A 71 -28.32 8.64 14.80
C GLU A 71 -27.50 9.85 15.25
N LYS A 72 -27.43 10.09 16.56
CA LYS A 72 -26.70 11.22 17.14
C LYS A 72 -25.20 10.95 17.29
N LYS A 73 -24.81 9.84 17.91
CA LYS A 73 -23.39 9.44 18.12
C LYS A 73 -23.20 7.95 17.81
N SER A 74 -22.96 7.62 16.54
CA SER A 74 -22.88 6.22 16.08
C SER A 74 -21.68 5.43 16.63
N ALA A 75 -20.59 6.12 16.98
CA ALA A 75 -19.32 5.53 17.39
C ALA A 75 -19.30 4.97 18.83
N ILE A 76 -20.21 5.40 19.70
CA ILE A 76 -20.24 4.93 21.10
C ILE A 76 -20.78 3.49 21.12
N PRO A 77 -20.04 2.52 21.70
CA PRO A 77 -20.54 1.15 21.85
C PRO A 77 -21.78 1.14 22.75
N MET A 78 -22.80 0.38 22.33
CA MET A 78 -24.04 0.22 23.07
C MET A 78 -24.28 -1.27 23.26
N ILE A 79 -24.44 -1.67 24.51
CA ILE A 79 -24.62 -3.05 24.94
C ILE A 79 -26.06 -3.21 25.40
N MET A 80 -26.81 -4.06 24.70
CA MET A 80 -28.19 -4.36 25.07
C MET A 80 -28.23 -5.35 26.23
N ILE A 81 -29.16 -5.14 27.16
CA ILE A 81 -29.42 -6.06 28.27
C ILE A 81 -30.86 -6.58 28.11
N THR A 82 -31.04 -7.89 27.99
CA THR A 82 -32.33 -8.51 27.67
C THR A 82 -32.70 -9.66 28.62
N LYS A 83 -34.00 -9.96 28.75
CA LYS A 83 -34.53 -11.16 29.44
C LYS A 83 -34.72 -12.36 28.49
N SER A 84 -34.58 -12.18 27.18
CA SER A 84 -34.89 -13.18 26.15
C SER A 84 -33.64 -13.87 25.57
N GLU A 85 -33.73 -15.17 25.34
CA GLU A 85 -32.71 -15.98 24.63
C GLU A 85 -33.05 -16.18 23.14
N GLU A 86 -34.07 -15.50 22.62
CA GLU A 86 -34.64 -15.79 21.30
C GLU A 86 -33.77 -15.30 20.12
N GLU A 87 -33.61 -16.17 19.12
CA GLU A 87 -32.79 -16.00 17.91
C GLU A 87 -33.26 -14.83 17.00
N TYR A 88 -34.56 -14.49 17.05
CA TYR A 88 -35.17 -13.38 16.31
C TYR A 88 -34.62 -12.00 16.75
N ILE A 89 -34.36 -11.83 18.05
CA ILE A 89 -33.79 -10.59 18.60
C ILE A 89 -32.33 -10.44 18.15
N MET A 90 -31.61 -11.55 17.94
CA MET A 90 -30.25 -11.52 17.39
C MET A 90 -30.23 -11.00 15.95
N GLU A 91 -31.21 -11.36 15.10
CA GLU A 91 -31.27 -10.88 13.71
C GLU A 91 -31.64 -9.39 13.62
N GLU A 92 -32.61 -8.91 14.41
CA GLU A 92 -32.96 -7.48 14.47
C GLU A 92 -31.83 -6.65 15.07
N ALA A 93 -31.18 -7.12 16.15
CA ALA A 93 -30.11 -6.41 16.84
C ALA A 93 -28.78 -6.39 16.03
N ILE A 94 -28.44 -7.47 15.31
CA ILE A 94 -27.29 -7.49 14.38
C ILE A 94 -27.54 -6.55 13.19
N GLY A 95 -28.79 -6.43 12.73
CA GLY A 95 -29.21 -5.42 11.76
C GLY A 95 -29.12 -3.97 12.27
N SER A 96 -29.08 -3.79 13.59
CA SER A 96 -29.15 -2.48 14.26
C SER A 96 -27.98 -2.22 15.22
N LYS A 97 -26.76 -2.04 14.69
CA LYS A 97 -25.65 -1.24 15.27
C LYS A 97 -25.21 -1.49 16.75
N ILE A 98 -25.63 -2.56 17.43
CA ILE A 98 -25.17 -2.87 18.81
C ILE A 98 -23.73 -3.39 18.82
N ALA A 99 -23.03 -3.18 19.94
CA ALA A 99 -21.66 -3.64 20.13
C ALA A 99 -21.59 -5.02 20.81
N ASP A 100 -22.53 -5.30 21.72
CA ASP A 100 -22.64 -6.57 22.44
C ASP A 100 -24.06 -6.70 23.03
N TYR A 101 -24.35 -7.87 23.61
CA TYR A 101 -25.55 -8.03 24.43
C TYR A 101 -25.27 -8.87 25.68
N LEU A 102 -26.10 -8.70 26.72
CA LEU A 102 -26.04 -9.43 27.97
C LEU A 102 -27.45 -9.94 28.35
N ILE A 103 -27.52 -11.15 28.90
CA ILE A 103 -28.78 -11.78 29.30
C ILE A 103 -28.97 -11.61 30.82
N LYS A 104 -30.16 -11.17 31.25
CA LYS A 104 -30.55 -11.06 32.66
C LYS A 104 -30.81 -12.47 33.24
N PRO A 105 -30.41 -12.77 34.48
CA PRO A 105 -29.75 -11.87 35.44
C PRO A 105 -28.26 -11.69 35.13
N VAL A 106 -27.83 -10.42 35.00
CA VAL A 106 -26.45 -10.09 34.64
C VAL A 106 -25.49 -10.28 35.82
N ASN A 107 -24.40 -11.01 35.60
CA ASN A 107 -23.33 -11.16 36.60
C ASN A 107 -22.34 -9.98 36.53
N PRO A 108 -21.88 -9.40 37.66
CA PRO A 108 -20.86 -8.33 37.65
C PRO A 108 -19.60 -8.66 36.83
N ASN A 109 -19.17 -9.92 36.78
CA ASN A 109 -18.03 -10.35 35.96
C ASN A 109 -18.35 -10.36 34.46
N GLN A 110 -19.59 -10.71 34.06
CA GLN A 110 -20.01 -10.64 32.65
C GLN A 110 -20.04 -9.20 32.16
N ILE A 111 -20.55 -8.28 32.99
CA ILE A 111 -20.52 -6.83 32.72
C ILE A 111 -19.07 -6.36 32.55
N LEU A 112 -18.17 -6.74 33.46
CA LEU A 112 -16.76 -6.37 33.34
C LEU A 112 -16.11 -6.95 32.07
N LEU A 113 -16.40 -8.20 31.70
CA LEU A 113 -15.88 -8.81 30.48
C LEU A 113 -16.38 -8.08 29.23
N SER A 114 -17.67 -7.72 29.19
CA SER A 114 -18.24 -6.96 28.08
C SER A 114 -17.68 -5.54 28.01
N LEU A 115 -17.48 -4.86 29.16
CA LEU A 115 -16.77 -3.58 29.21
C LEU A 115 -15.36 -3.72 28.64
N LYS A 116 -14.59 -4.74 29.04
CA LYS A 116 -13.24 -4.96 28.51
C LYS A 116 -13.24 -5.24 27.01
N LYS A 117 -14.11 -6.12 26.54
CA LYS A 117 -14.24 -6.43 25.11
C LYS A 117 -14.53 -5.17 24.28
N ASN A 118 -15.40 -4.30 24.77
CA ASN A 118 -15.87 -3.14 24.01
C ASN A 118 -15.06 -1.84 24.26
N LEU A 119 -14.27 -1.76 25.34
CA LEU A 119 -13.46 -0.57 25.70
C LEU A 119 -11.95 -0.83 25.74
N ASP A 120 -11.53 -2.04 26.14
CA ASP A 120 -10.11 -2.38 26.32
C ASP A 120 -9.48 -3.01 25.06
N ASP A 121 -10.24 -3.50 24.07
CA ASP A 121 -9.62 -4.08 22.86
C ASP A 121 -8.76 -3.06 22.13
N SER A 122 -9.25 -1.83 21.89
CA SER A 122 -8.45 -0.79 21.23
C SER A 122 -7.26 -0.33 22.09
N ARG A 123 -7.44 -0.17 23.40
CA ARG A 123 -6.41 0.33 24.32
C ARG A 123 -5.33 -0.70 24.64
N LEU A 124 -5.69 -1.94 24.96
CA LEU A 124 -4.73 -3.03 25.22
C LEU A 124 -4.00 -3.44 23.95
N ILE A 125 -4.66 -3.44 22.78
CA ILE A 125 -3.99 -3.65 21.50
C ILE A 125 -2.98 -2.53 21.24
N THR A 126 -3.36 -1.27 21.50
CA THR A 126 -2.45 -0.13 21.38
C THR A 126 -1.26 -0.25 22.33
N GLU A 127 -1.49 -0.43 23.64
CA GLU A 127 -0.43 -0.59 24.65
C GLU A 127 0.50 -1.77 24.33
N LYS A 128 -0.05 -2.91 23.94
CA LYS A 128 0.72 -4.09 23.54
C LYS A 128 1.54 -3.84 22.28
N THR A 129 0.94 -3.23 21.26
CA THR A 129 1.62 -2.95 19.99
C THR A 129 2.76 -1.95 20.19
N THR A 130 2.54 -0.91 21.00
CA THR A 130 3.59 0.04 21.40
C THR A 130 4.73 -0.67 22.14
N LEU A 131 4.42 -1.52 23.13
CA LEU A 131 5.44 -2.30 23.86
C LEU A 131 6.21 -3.27 22.96
N ASP A 132 5.52 -3.93 22.03
CA ASP A 132 6.15 -4.86 21.10
C ASP A 132 7.04 -4.11 20.10
N TYR A 133 6.60 -2.96 19.58
CA TYR A 133 7.42 -2.10 18.73
C TYR A 133 8.65 -1.58 19.46
N GLN A 134 8.54 -1.15 20.72
CA GLN A 134 9.69 -0.71 21.52
C GLN A 134 10.76 -1.81 21.67
N LYS A 135 10.35 -3.08 21.76
CA LYS A 135 11.28 -4.22 21.77
C LYS A 135 11.91 -4.43 20.39
N GLU A 136 11.12 -4.33 19.33
CA GLU A 136 11.60 -4.49 17.96
C GLU A 136 12.49 -3.33 17.50
N PHE A 137 12.28 -2.11 18.00
CA PHE A 137 13.08 -0.93 17.64
C PHE A 137 14.58 -1.20 17.75
N ARG A 138 15.01 -1.81 18.86
CA ARG A 138 16.43 -2.18 19.07
C ARG A 138 16.92 -3.23 18.08
N LYS A 139 16.08 -4.20 17.75
CA LYS A 139 16.41 -5.27 16.79
C LYS A 139 16.54 -4.71 15.38
N ILE A 140 15.58 -3.89 14.93
CA ILE A 140 15.64 -3.20 13.64
C ILE A 140 16.92 -2.36 13.56
N SER A 141 17.27 -1.65 14.63
CA SER A 141 18.48 -0.81 14.67
C SER A 141 19.77 -1.65 14.58
N MET A 142 19.80 -2.81 15.24
CA MET A 142 20.92 -3.77 15.14
C MET A 142 21.02 -4.40 13.74
N GLU A 143 19.90 -4.84 13.18
CA GLU A 143 19.84 -5.41 11.82
C GLU A 143 20.28 -4.39 10.78
N LEU A 144 19.83 -3.15 10.90
CA LEU A 144 20.24 -2.05 10.02
C LEU A 144 21.76 -1.79 10.06
N ALA A 145 22.42 -2.04 11.20
CA ALA A 145 23.87 -1.92 11.33
C ALA A 145 24.64 -3.12 10.74
N MET A 146 23.97 -4.28 10.56
CA MET A 146 24.58 -5.53 10.11
C MET A 146 24.20 -5.93 8.67
N VAL A 147 23.19 -5.27 8.09
CA VAL A 147 22.68 -5.49 6.73
C VAL A 147 23.81 -5.42 5.71
N ASN A 148 23.99 -6.49 4.93
CA ASN A 148 25.10 -6.56 3.98
C ASN A 148 24.78 -7.25 2.65
N SER A 149 23.63 -7.91 2.55
CA SER A 149 23.14 -8.55 1.33
C SER A 149 21.83 -7.93 0.85
N TYR A 150 21.43 -8.21 -0.40
CA TYR A 150 20.16 -7.71 -0.94
C TYR A 150 18.96 -8.42 -0.28
N GLU A 151 19.14 -9.66 0.17
CA GLU A 151 18.16 -10.42 0.94
C GLU A 151 17.93 -9.80 2.32
N ASP A 152 19.00 -9.40 3.02
CA ASP A 152 18.85 -8.72 4.31
C ASP A 152 18.06 -7.41 4.16
N TRP A 153 18.30 -6.66 3.07
CA TRP A 153 17.55 -5.45 2.75
C TRP A 153 16.06 -5.72 2.51
N VAL A 154 15.75 -6.81 1.81
CA VAL A 154 14.37 -7.25 1.57
C VAL A 154 13.66 -7.55 2.89
N GLU A 155 14.31 -8.31 3.78
CA GLU A 155 13.71 -8.71 5.06
C GLU A 155 13.58 -7.52 6.02
N LEU A 156 14.57 -6.63 6.06
CA LEU A 156 14.50 -5.39 6.81
C LEU A 156 13.36 -4.50 6.30
N TYR A 157 13.23 -4.34 4.98
CA TYR A 157 12.17 -3.52 4.40
C TYR A 157 10.78 -4.08 4.74
N LYS A 158 10.57 -5.39 4.56
CA LYS A 158 9.31 -6.05 4.97
C LYS A 158 8.99 -5.84 6.46
N LYS A 159 10.00 -5.86 7.32
CA LYS A 159 9.82 -5.61 8.76
C LYS A 159 9.42 -4.16 9.05
N LEU A 160 10.03 -3.19 8.38
CA LEU A 160 9.64 -1.79 8.48
C LEU A 160 8.19 -1.59 8.03
N LEU A 161 7.79 -2.20 6.91
CA LEU A 161 6.41 -2.14 6.41
C LEU A 161 5.41 -2.80 7.34
N PHE A 162 5.78 -3.94 7.94
CA PHE A 162 4.93 -4.60 8.93
C PHE A 162 4.63 -3.65 10.10
N TRP A 163 5.64 -2.98 10.64
CA TRP A 163 5.46 -2.04 11.74
C TRP A 163 4.75 -0.76 11.31
N GLU A 164 4.98 -0.27 10.09
CA GLU A 164 4.23 0.85 9.52
C GLU A 164 2.73 0.57 9.51
N LEU A 165 2.32 -0.57 8.97
CA LEU A 165 0.92 -0.97 8.90
C LEU A 165 0.32 -1.25 10.29
N LYS A 166 1.12 -1.78 11.24
CA LYS A 166 0.67 -2.03 12.61
C LYS A 166 0.49 -0.76 13.44
N LEU A 167 1.33 0.24 13.23
CA LEU A 167 1.27 1.51 13.95
C LEU A 167 0.28 2.49 13.30
N GLU A 168 -0.15 2.26 12.06
CA GLU A 168 -1.06 3.14 11.32
C GLU A 168 -2.38 3.42 12.04
N ASP A 169 -2.93 2.43 12.75
CA ASP A 169 -4.20 2.52 13.48
C ASP A 169 -4.01 3.06 14.92
N ILE A 170 -2.77 3.37 15.31
CA ILE A 170 -2.43 3.87 16.64
C ILE A 170 -2.23 5.38 16.57
N ASN A 171 -3.01 6.12 17.36
CA ASN A 171 -2.86 7.58 17.50
C ASN A 171 -1.68 7.96 18.43
N ASP A 172 -0.52 7.32 18.27
CA ASP A 172 0.72 7.62 19.01
C ASP A 172 1.74 8.24 18.05
N THR A 173 1.70 9.58 17.98
CA THR A 173 2.58 10.36 17.11
C THR A 173 4.06 10.10 17.37
N ALA A 174 4.45 9.84 18.63
CA ALA A 174 5.85 9.62 18.97
C ALA A 174 6.38 8.30 18.37
N MET A 175 5.58 7.24 18.37
CA MET A 175 5.98 5.97 17.76
C MET A 175 6.10 6.07 16.24
N ILE A 176 5.17 6.80 15.61
CA ILE A 176 5.20 7.07 14.17
C ILE A 176 6.48 7.84 13.79
N GLU A 177 6.83 8.90 14.53
CA GLU A 177 8.06 9.67 14.29
C GLU A 177 9.33 8.81 14.44
N ILE A 178 9.35 7.91 15.42
CA ILE A 178 10.47 6.97 15.61
C ILE A 178 10.60 6.03 14.41
N LEU A 179 9.50 5.45 13.93
CA LEU A 179 9.51 4.59 12.74
C LEU A 179 9.96 5.35 11.50
N GLU A 180 9.45 6.57 11.30
CA GLU A 180 9.86 7.41 10.18
C GLU A 180 11.36 7.72 10.21
N SER A 181 11.93 7.98 11.39
CA SER A 181 13.38 8.13 11.57
C SER A 181 14.15 6.85 11.16
N GLN A 182 13.65 5.68 11.53
CA GLN A 182 14.25 4.40 11.11
C GLN A 182 14.15 4.18 9.60
N LYS A 183 13.03 4.52 8.96
CA LYS A 183 12.87 4.46 7.48
C LYS A 183 13.85 5.40 6.78
N VAL A 184 14.05 6.61 7.31
CA VAL A 184 15.02 7.59 6.75
C VAL A 184 16.45 7.06 6.85
N GLU A 185 16.86 6.52 8.00
CA GLU A 185 18.20 5.93 8.15
C GLU A 185 18.36 4.68 7.28
N ALA A 186 17.32 3.84 7.18
CA ALA A 186 17.32 2.67 6.31
C ALA A 186 17.52 3.06 4.84
N ASN A 187 16.79 4.06 4.34
CA ASN A 187 16.99 4.58 2.99
C ASN A 187 18.39 5.16 2.77
N SER A 188 18.93 5.91 3.75
CA SER A 188 20.29 6.46 3.71
C SER A 188 21.36 5.36 3.56
N GLN A 189 21.25 4.29 4.35
CA GLN A 189 22.15 3.14 4.28
C GLN A 189 21.93 2.31 3.01
N PHE A 190 20.68 2.14 2.58
CA PHE A 190 20.33 1.45 1.34
C PHE A 190 20.90 2.16 0.11
N GLY A 191 20.80 3.50 0.07
CA GLY A 191 21.41 4.30 -0.99
C GLY A 191 22.92 4.09 -1.11
N LYS A 192 23.63 4.01 0.02
CA LYS A 192 25.07 3.68 0.05
C LYS A 192 25.33 2.23 -0.37
N TYR A 193 24.46 1.30 0.00
CA TYR A 193 24.56 -0.10 -0.41
C TYR A 193 24.42 -0.23 -1.93
N ILE A 194 23.41 0.40 -2.54
CA ILE A 194 23.23 0.41 -3.99
C ILE A 194 24.43 1.06 -4.69
N GLU A 195 24.89 2.22 -4.21
CA GLU A 195 26.06 2.91 -4.77
C GLU A 195 27.34 2.04 -4.79
N ARG A 196 27.49 1.12 -3.83
CA ARG A 196 28.66 0.23 -3.73
C ARG A 196 28.54 -1.06 -4.55
N ASN A 197 27.32 -1.55 -4.78
CA ASN A 197 27.10 -2.91 -5.29
C ASN A 197 26.41 -2.96 -6.66
N TYR A 198 25.73 -1.89 -7.09
CA TYR A 198 24.85 -1.95 -8.25
C TYR A 198 25.57 -2.25 -9.55
N GLU A 199 26.75 -1.66 -9.80
CA GLU A 199 27.53 -1.96 -11.02
C GLU A 199 28.02 -3.40 -11.05
N ASP A 200 28.41 -3.94 -9.89
CA ASP A 200 28.91 -5.31 -9.77
C ASP A 200 27.83 -6.34 -10.13
N TRP A 201 26.53 -6.03 -9.92
CA TRP A 201 25.43 -6.91 -10.32
C TRP A 201 25.37 -7.21 -11.83
N PHE A 202 26.01 -6.42 -12.67
CA PHE A 202 26.05 -6.66 -14.11
C PHE A 202 27.19 -7.59 -14.54
N ALA A 203 28.06 -8.02 -13.61
CA ALA A 203 29.07 -9.03 -13.89
C ALA A 203 28.44 -10.43 -14.09
N PRO A 204 29.00 -11.29 -14.98
CA PRO A 204 28.39 -12.58 -15.36
C PRO A 204 28.14 -13.61 -14.25
N LYS A 205 28.72 -13.43 -13.06
CA LYS A 205 28.61 -14.34 -11.90
C LYS A 205 28.37 -13.59 -10.58
N ALA A 206 27.86 -12.37 -10.66
CA ALA A 206 27.55 -11.60 -9.47
C ALA A 206 26.43 -12.28 -8.68
N ASP A 207 26.58 -12.26 -7.36
CA ASP A 207 25.47 -12.52 -6.45
C ASP A 207 24.57 -11.28 -6.45
N LYS A 208 23.34 -11.44 -6.92
CA LYS A 208 22.47 -10.32 -7.28
C LYS A 208 20.99 -10.68 -7.15
N PRO A 209 20.14 -9.68 -6.85
CA PRO A 209 18.70 -9.90 -6.87
C PRO A 209 18.21 -10.16 -8.30
N ILE A 210 17.03 -10.77 -8.39
CA ILE A 210 16.23 -10.77 -9.62
C ILE A 210 15.92 -9.31 -9.97
N GLN A 211 16.22 -8.91 -11.20
CA GLN A 211 15.96 -7.57 -11.71
C GLN A 211 14.83 -7.55 -12.74
N SER A 212 14.30 -6.37 -13.07
CA SER A 212 13.22 -6.18 -14.05
C SER A 212 13.40 -7.00 -15.35
N HIS A 213 14.60 -6.98 -15.93
CA HIS A 213 14.90 -7.69 -17.19
C HIS A 213 14.96 -9.22 -17.06
N ASN A 214 15.10 -9.75 -15.84
CA ASN A 214 15.11 -11.17 -15.53
C ASN A 214 13.76 -11.70 -15.03
N LEU A 215 12.92 -10.81 -14.48
CA LEU A 215 11.67 -11.18 -13.81
C LEU A 215 10.81 -12.14 -14.62
N PHE A 216 10.54 -11.80 -15.89
CA PHE A 216 9.65 -12.62 -16.70
C PHE A 216 10.23 -14.04 -16.88
N LYS A 217 11.51 -14.13 -17.24
CA LYS A 217 12.18 -15.43 -17.46
C LYS A 217 12.27 -16.27 -16.18
N GLU A 218 12.57 -15.64 -15.05
CA GLU A 218 12.89 -16.36 -13.81
C GLU A 218 11.68 -16.64 -12.93
N LEU A 219 10.63 -15.80 -13.02
CA LEU A 219 9.46 -15.89 -12.16
C LEU A 219 8.15 -16.15 -12.91
N VAL A 220 7.96 -15.62 -14.12
CA VAL A 220 6.71 -15.81 -14.90
C VAL A 220 6.76 -17.09 -15.73
N VAL A 221 7.86 -17.35 -16.45
CA VAL A 221 7.99 -18.54 -17.31
C VAL A 221 7.81 -19.87 -16.56
N PRO A 222 8.34 -20.06 -15.33
CA PRO A 222 8.07 -21.28 -14.58
C PRO A 222 6.58 -21.53 -14.35
N GLU A 223 5.79 -20.48 -14.12
CA GLU A 223 4.34 -20.58 -13.94
C GLU A 223 3.63 -20.92 -15.25
N LEU A 224 4.04 -20.31 -16.37
CA LEU A 224 3.49 -20.63 -17.70
C LEU A 224 3.80 -22.07 -18.14
N LYS A 225 4.98 -22.60 -17.78
CA LYS A 225 5.39 -23.96 -18.15
C LYS A 225 4.64 -25.06 -17.41
N LYS A 226 4.01 -24.76 -16.26
CA LYS A 226 3.16 -25.73 -15.54
C LYS A 226 1.98 -26.20 -16.41
N LYS A 227 1.45 -25.33 -17.29
CA LYS A 227 0.32 -25.59 -18.22
C LYS A 227 -0.92 -26.19 -17.54
N ASP A 228 -1.07 -25.95 -16.25
CA ASP A 228 -2.20 -26.43 -15.43
C ASP A 228 -3.38 -25.45 -15.48
N LYS A 229 -3.09 -24.16 -15.59
CA LYS A 229 -4.07 -23.07 -15.64
C LYS A 229 -3.58 -21.95 -16.57
N PRO A 230 -4.48 -21.22 -17.25
CA PRO A 230 -4.11 -20.01 -17.96
C PRO A 230 -3.64 -18.93 -16.97
N VAL A 231 -2.80 -18.00 -17.40
CA VAL A 231 -2.20 -16.98 -16.53
C VAL A 231 -2.69 -15.59 -16.89
N LEU A 232 -3.21 -14.86 -15.90
CA LEU A 232 -3.42 -13.42 -15.96
C LEU A 232 -2.18 -12.75 -15.34
N PHE A 233 -1.35 -12.11 -16.17
CA PHE A 233 -0.17 -11.37 -15.72
C PHE A 233 -0.49 -9.87 -15.65
N VAL A 234 -0.64 -9.36 -14.43
CA VAL A 234 -0.94 -7.95 -14.15
C VAL A 234 0.33 -7.22 -13.72
N VAL A 235 0.66 -6.14 -14.42
CA VAL A 235 1.66 -5.16 -14.01
C VAL A 235 0.94 -3.85 -13.70
N ILE A 236 0.90 -3.47 -12.43
CA ILE A 236 0.34 -2.20 -11.98
C ILE A 236 1.48 -1.17 -12.01
N ASP A 237 1.29 -0.07 -12.73
CA ASP A 237 2.27 1.02 -12.76
C ASP A 237 2.50 1.59 -11.36
N ASN A 238 3.76 1.61 -10.93
CA ASN A 238 4.19 2.36 -9.75
C ASN A 238 3.41 2.00 -8.47
N LEU A 239 3.22 0.70 -8.25
CA LEU A 239 2.68 0.14 -7.01
C LEU A 239 3.79 -0.14 -5.99
N ARG A 240 3.67 0.39 -4.78
CA ARG A 240 4.58 0.11 -3.66
C ARG A 240 4.20 -1.18 -2.92
N TYR A 241 5.17 -1.73 -2.21
CA TYR A 241 5.00 -2.96 -1.43
C TYR A 241 3.99 -2.80 -0.28
N ASP A 242 3.91 -1.63 0.37
CA ASP A 242 2.91 -1.32 1.41
C ASP A 242 1.49 -1.25 0.84
N GLN A 243 1.33 -0.68 -0.36
CA GLN A 243 0.05 -0.66 -1.06
C GLN A 243 -0.42 -2.07 -1.42
N TRP A 244 0.50 -2.92 -1.88
CA TRP A 244 0.20 -4.34 -2.08
C TRP A 244 -0.36 -4.98 -0.80
N LYS A 245 0.27 -4.76 0.35
CA LYS A 245 -0.20 -5.32 1.63
C LYS A 245 -1.61 -4.86 2.00
N SER A 246 -2.02 -3.65 1.61
CA SER A 246 -3.42 -3.24 1.73
C SER A 246 -4.36 -3.98 0.77
N PHE A 247 -3.92 -4.28 -0.45
CA PHE A 247 -4.71 -5.00 -1.45
C PHE A 247 -4.91 -6.48 -1.10
N GLU A 248 -3.98 -7.06 -0.33
CA GLU A 248 -3.97 -8.48 0.04
C GLU A 248 -5.32 -8.94 0.61
N THR A 249 -5.93 -8.14 1.49
CA THR A 249 -7.25 -8.44 2.08
C THR A 249 -8.35 -8.57 1.02
N VAL A 250 -8.34 -7.71 0.01
CA VAL A 250 -9.35 -7.70 -1.07
C VAL A 250 -9.15 -8.88 -2.01
N ILE A 251 -7.92 -9.11 -2.45
CA ILE A 251 -7.58 -10.21 -3.38
C ILE A 251 -7.77 -11.56 -2.71
N SER A 252 -7.49 -11.66 -1.41
CA SER A 252 -7.65 -12.91 -0.66
C SER A 252 -9.08 -13.44 -0.66
N ASN A 253 -10.11 -12.63 -0.94
CA ASN A 253 -11.48 -13.10 -1.08
C ASN A 253 -11.68 -14.01 -2.31
N TYR A 254 -10.89 -13.82 -3.36
CA TYR A 254 -11.03 -14.50 -4.65
C TYR A 254 -9.88 -15.46 -4.94
N TYR A 255 -8.71 -15.20 -4.36
CA TYR A 255 -7.47 -15.88 -4.66
C TYR A 255 -6.75 -16.33 -3.38
N LYS A 256 -5.97 -17.40 -3.48
CA LYS A 256 -5.05 -17.85 -2.43
C LYS A 256 -3.61 -17.56 -2.88
N LEU A 257 -2.86 -16.81 -2.07
CA LEU A 257 -1.44 -16.55 -2.31
C LEU A 257 -0.65 -17.87 -2.28
N GLU A 258 0.06 -18.16 -3.37
CA GLU A 258 0.97 -19.31 -3.49
C GLU A 258 2.41 -18.88 -3.22
N LYS A 259 2.81 -17.71 -3.76
CA LYS A 259 4.20 -17.26 -3.74
C LYS A 259 4.26 -15.74 -3.65
N GLU A 260 5.10 -15.24 -2.75
CA GLU A 260 5.46 -13.82 -2.61
C GLU A 260 6.98 -13.70 -2.65
N VAL A 261 7.51 -13.16 -3.75
CA VAL A 261 8.95 -13.00 -3.96
C VAL A 261 9.23 -11.55 -4.35
N PRO A 262 9.98 -10.80 -3.53
CA PRO A 262 10.45 -9.48 -3.90
C PRO A 262 11.49 -9.55 -5.01
N TYR A 263 11.55 -8.51 -5.83
CA TYR A 263 12.61 -8.33 -6.82
C TYR A 263 13.00 -6.85 -6.89
N PHE A 264 14.08 -6.54 -7.61
CA PHE A 264 14.63 -5.20 -7.69
C PHE A 264 14.31 -4.55 -9.03
N SER A 265 13.66 -3.38 -9.01
CA SER A 265 13.57 -2.54 -10.21
C SER A 265 14.98 -2.13 -10.66
N ILE A 266 15.23 -2.13 -11.96
CA ILE A 266 16.46 -1.56 -12.52
C ILE A 266 16.48 -0.03 -12.35
N LEU A 267 17.68 0.56 -12.44
CA LEU A 267 17.88 1.99 -12.51
C LEU A 267 17.91 2.45 -13.97
N PRO A 268 17.28 3.58 -14.32
CA PRO A 268 16.34 4.34 -13.49
C PRO A 268 15.08 3.53 -13.13
N THR A 269 14.56 3.71 -11.91
CA THR A 269 13.27 3.16 -11.45
C THR A 269 12.09 3.91 -12.09
N ALA A 270 12.07 3.93 -13.42
CA ALA A 270 11.11 4.67 -14.23
C ALA A 270 10.55 3.77 -15.32
N THR A 271 9.31 4.04 -15.69
CA THR A 271 8.50 3.20 -16.58
C THR A 271 9.22 2.83 -17.87
N GLN A 272 9.82 3.81 -18.55
CA GLN A 272 10.59 3.62 -19.79
C GLN A 272 11.68 2.56 -19.69
N TYR A 273 12.30 2.44 -18.53
CA TYR A 273 13.41 1.54 -18.30
C TYR A 273 12.90 0.23 -17.71
N ALA A 274 12.29 0.29 -16.52
CA ALA A 274 11.92 -0.90 -15.77
C ALA A 274 10.80 -1.71 -16.44
N ARG A 275 9.74 -1.06 -16.94
CA ARG A 275 8.62 -1.76 -17.58
C ARG A 275 9.02 -2.40 -18.89
N ASN A 276 9.69 -1.64 -19.75
CA ASN A 276 10.17 -2.16 -21.03
C ASN A 276 11.20 -3.30 -20.82
N ALA A 277 12.00 -3.24 -19.75
CA ALA A 277 12.89 -4.34 -19.38
C ALA A 277 12.12 -5.62 -19.02
N ILE A 278 11.01 -5.52 -18.27
CA ILE A 278 10.15 -6.68 -17.93
C ILE A 278 9.65 -7.36 -19.21
N PHE A 279 9.08 -6.60 -20.15
CA PHE A 279 8.45 -7.15 -21.35
C PHE A 279 9.44 -7.52 -22.45
N SER A 280 10.60 -6.88 -22.53
CA SER A 280 11.62 -7.26 -23.51
C SER A 280 12.48 -8.42 -23.01
N GLY A 281 12.64 -8.56 -21.68
CA GLY A 281 13.63 -9.42 -21.06
C GLY A 281 15.07 -9.03 -21.39
N LEU A 282 15.32 -7.73 -21.57
CA LEU A 282 16.57 -7.16 -22.03
C LEU A 282 16.91 -5.91 -21.21
N LEU A 283 18.19 -5.58 -21.15
CA LEU A 283 18.65 -4.30 -20.63
C LEU A 283 18.33 -3.17 -21.61
N PRO A 284 18.19 -1.92 -21.14
CA PRO A 284 17.92 -0.75 -21.98
C PRO A 284 18.86 -0.60 -23.19
N ILE A 285 20.17 -0.80 -23.01
CA ILE A 285 21.14 -0.75 -24.11
C ILE A 285 20.96 -1.90 -25.13
N GLU A 286 20.44 -3.03 -24.70
CA GLU A 286 20.16 -4.17 -25.58
C GLU A 286 18.88 -3.94 -26.36
N MET A 287 17.86 -3.32 -25.75
CA MET A 287 16.65 -2.87 -26.43
C MET A 287 16.98 -1.84 -27.51
N GLU A 288 17.81 -0.84 -27.21
CA GLU A 288 18.26 0.17 -28.18
C GLU A 288 18.93 -0.48 -29.40
N LYS A 289 19.76 -1.51 -29.18
CA LYS A 289 20.49 -2.20 -30.26
C LYS A 289 19.62 -3.16 -31.07
N GLN A 290 18.79 -3.96 -30.41
CA GLN A 290 18.02 -5.04 -31.05
C GLN A 290 16.69 -4.54 -31.63
N PHE A 291 16.13 -3.48 -31.04
CA PHE A 291 14.82 -2.92 -31.40
C PHE A 291 14.88 -1.39 -31.47
N PRO A 292 15.78 -0.79 -32.28
CA PRO A 292 15.92 0.67 -32.37
C PRO A 292 14.64 1.39 -32.80
N GLN A 293 13.73 0.70 -33.50
CA GLN A 293 12.43 1.23 -33.91
C GLN A 293 11.42 1.39 -32.75
N TYR A 294 11.64 0.68 -31.64
CA TYR A 294 10.76 0.72 -30.46
C TYR A 294 11.37 1.51 -29.30
N TRP A 295 12.69 1.70 -29.31
CA TRP A 295 13.40 2.47 -28.29
C TRP A 295 13.44 3.96 -28.63
N LYS A 296 13.28 4.80 -27.61
CA LYS A 296 13.52 6.24 -27.66
C LYS A 296 14.30 6.64 -26.42
N ASN A 297 15.26 7.53 -26.54
CA ASN A 297 16.01 8.10 -25.43
C ASN A 297 15.23 9.24 -24.74
N ASP A 298 15.65 9.65 -23.53
CA ASP A 298 14.98 10.66 -22.73
C ASP A 298 14.69 11.98 -23.47
N VAL A 299 15.63 12.41 -24.32
CA VAL A 299 15.57 13.69 -25.05
C VAL A 299 14.71 13.64 -26.30
N GLU A 300 14.29 12.45 -26.72
CA GLU A 300 13.52 12.26 -27.94
C GLU A 300 12.03 12.40 -27.68
N ASP A 301 11.33 13.06 -28.62
CA ASP A 301 9.90 13.32 -28.52
C ASP A 301 9.06 12.06 -28.76
N GLY A 302 7.89 12.01 -28.12
CA GLY A 302 6.88 10.96 -28.27
C GLY A 302 6.84 9.95 -27.13
N GLY A 303 5.93 8.98 -27.24
CA GLY A 303 5.73 7.96 -26.21
C GLY A 303 6.89 6.97 -26.13
N LYS A 304 7.38 6.74 -24.91
CA LYS A 304 8.48 5.82 -24.59
C LYS A 304 8.01 4.42 -24.16
N ASN A 305 6.70 4.26 -23.97
CA ASN A 305 6.04 3.06 -23.48
C ASN A 305 4.88 2.74 -24.45
N LEU A 306 5.19 2.49 -25.72
CA LEU A 306 4.17 2.23 -26.74
C LEU A 306 4.21 0.82 -27.30
N TYR A 307 5.31 0.09 -27.07
CA TYR A 307 5.63 -1.16 -27.75
C TYR A 307 5.84 -2.33 -26.78
N GLU A 308 5.24 -2.27 -25.59
CA GLU A 308 5.33 -3.34 -24.59
C GLU A 308 4.79 -4.68 -25.11
N ALA A 309 3.74 -4.66 -25.94
CA ALA A 309 3.16 -5.86 -26.55
C ALA A 309 4.16 -6.54 -27.51
N GLU A 310 4.80 -5.73 -28.37
CA GLU A 310 5.79 -6.18 -29.34
C GLU A 310 7.03 -6.72 -28.63
N PHE A 311 7.46 -6.08 -27.55
CA PHE A 311 8.55 -6.58 -26.71
C PHE A 311 8.20 -7.93 -26.10
N LEU A 312 7.01 -8.09 -25.51
CA LEU A 312 6.54 -9.34 -24.92
C LEU A 312 6.50 -10.47 -25.96
N SER A 313 5.87 -10.22 -27.11
CA SER A 313 5.82 -11.15 -28.23
C SER A 313 7.22 -11.58 -28.70
N ALA A 314 8.16 -10.64 -28.81
CA ALA A 314 9.55 -10.95 -29.17
C ALA A 314 10.27 -11.76 -28.08
N GLN A 315 10.02 -11.46 -26.80
CA GLN A 315 10.58 -12.17 -25.66
C GLN A 315 10.07 -13.61 -25.60
N LEU A 316 8.76 -13.85 -25.75
CA LEU A 316 8.15 -15.17 -25.77
C LEU A 316 8.78 -16.05 -26.86
N LYS A 317 8.95 -15.49 -28.07
CA LYS A 317 9.63 -16.17 -29.18
C LYS A 317 11.07 -16.53 -28.84
N ARG A 318 11.81 -15.60 -28.24
CA ARG A 318 13.22 -15.79 -27.83
C ARG A 318 13.38 -16.84 -26.72
N LEU A 319 12.35 -17.00 -25.89
CA LEU A 319 12.27 -18.02 -24.83
C LEU A 319 11.73 -19.38 -25.32
N GLY A 320 11.34 -19.49 -26.59
CA GLY A 320 10.79 -20.70 -27.18
C GLY A 320 9.40 -21.08 -26.66
N LEU A 321 8.62 -20.09 -26.21
CA LEU A 321 7.26 -20.28 -25.74
C LEU A 321 6.27 -20.07 -26.88
N ASN A 322 5.56 -21.12 -27.25
CA ASN A 322 4.44 -21.06 -28.19
C ASN A 322 3.14 -21.08 -27.38
N LEU A 323 2.60 -19.90 -27.12
CA LEU A 323 1.44 -19.65 -26.28
C LEU A 323 0.44 -18.80 -27.06
N LYS A 324 -0.86 -19.02 -26.85
CA LYS A 324 -1.87 -18.05 -27.24
C LYS A 324 -1.90 -16.94 -26.21
N GLU A 325 -1.52 -15.73 -26.62
CA GLU A 325 -1.39 -14.58 -25.74
C GLU A 325 -2.19 -13.38 -26.24
N ASP A 326 -2.68 -12.56 -25.31
CA ASP A 326 -3.16 -11.20 -25.60
C ASP A 326 -2.56 -10.22 -24.58
N TYR A 327 -2.28 -9.00 -25.05
CA TYR A 327 -1.77 -7.90 -24.25
C TYR A 327 -2.74 -6.71 -24.24
N PHE A 328 -2.98 -6.14 -23.05
CA PHE A 328 -3.84 -4.98 -22.86
C PHE A 328 -3.15 -3.91 -22.03
N LYS A 329 -3.07 -2.69 -22.56
CA LYS A 329 -2.64 -1.51 -21.81
C LYS A 329 -3.85 -0.67 -21.45
N ILE A 330 -4.12 -0.54 -20.15
CA ILE A 330 -5.24 0.22 -19.61
C ILE A 330 -4.74 1.57 -19.11
N THR A 331 -5.13 2.63 -19.84
CA THR A 331 -4.76 4.02 -19.51
C THR A 331 -5.92 4.85 -18.97
N ASN A 332 -7.14 4.31 -19.02
CA ASN A 332 -8.34 5.00 -18.55
C ASN A 332 -9.41 3.99 -18.11
N TYR A 333 -10.39 4.50 -17.34
CA TYR A 333 -11.48 3.72 -16.78
C TYR A 333 -12.31 2.99 -17.86
N ALA A 334 -12.65 3.67 -18.96
CA ALA A 334 -13.48 3.10 -20.02
C ALA A 334 -12.81 1.89 -20.71
N GLY A 335 -11.50 1.97 -20.97
CA GLY A 335 -10.72 0.86 -21.49
C GLY A 335 -10.68 -0.34 -20.54
N GLY A 336 -10.52 -0.08 -19.24
CA GLY A 336 -10.56 -1.12 -18.21
C GLY A 336 -11.93 -1.82 -18.15
N LYS A 337 -13.02 -1.05 -18.13
CA LYS A 337 -14.38 -1.58 -18.10
C LYS A 337 -14.70 -2.42 -19.34
N LYS A 338 -14.31 -1.96 -20.52
CA LYS A 338 -14.47 -2.71 -21.77
C LYS A 338 -13.76 -4.07 -21.71
N LEU A 339 -12.56 -4.13 -21.14
CA LEU A 339 -11.84 -5.39 -20.96
C LEU A 339 -12.55 -6.30 -19.95
N ALA A 340 -12.99 -5.77 -18.81
CA ALA A 340 -13.74 -6.52 -17.80
C ALA A 340 -15.00 -7.19 -18.40
N GLU A 341 -15.81 -6.42 -19.12
CA GLU A 341 -17.05 -6.90 -19.77
C GLU A 341 -16.80 -7.99 -20.82
N ASN A 342 -15.67 -7.90 -21.53
CA ASN A 342 -15.33 -8.83 -22.61
C ASN A 342 -14.33 -9.93 -22.20
N PHE A 343 -13.97 -10.01 -20.92
CA PHE A 343 -12.88 -10.89 -20.46
C PHE A 343 -13.15 -12.37 -20.78
N ARG A 344 -14.42 -12.79 -20.81
CA ARG A 344 -14.83 -14.16 -21.18
C ARG A 344 -14.36 -14.60 -22.57
N ALA A 345 -14.14 -13.67 -23.50
CA ALA A 345 -13.61 -13.97 -24.82
C ALA A 345 -12.15 -14.48 -24.78
N LEU A 346 -11.43 -14.21 -23.69
CA LEU A 346 -10.02 -14.54 -23.51
C LEU A 346 -9.79 -15.92 -22.88
N LYS A 347 -10.85 -16.69 -22.60
CA LYS A 347 -10.79 -17.97 -21.87
C LYS A 347 -9.84 -19.01 -22.49
N GLU A 348 -9.60 -18.93 -23.80
CA GLU A 348 -8.77 -19.88 -24.55
C GLU A 348 -7.29 -19.46 -24.59
N ASN A 349 -6.92 -18.33 -24.00
CA ASN A 349 -5.55 -17.85 -23.99
C ASN A 349 -4.75 -18.53 -22.87
N ASP A 350 -3.49 -18.87 -23.16
CA ASP A 350 -2.55 -19.36 -22.16
C ASP A 350 -2.05 -18.21 -21.26
N LEU A 351 -1.90 -17.01 -21.85
CA LEU A 351 -1.42 -15.80 -21.17
C LEU A 351 -2.29 -14.60 -21.55
N VAL A 352 -2.81 -13.89 -20.55
CA VAL A 352 -3.41 -12.57 -20.73
C VAL A 352 -2.57 -11.59 -19.93
N THR A 353 -1.96 -10.61 -20.59
CA THR A 353 -1.13 -9.60 -19.94
C THR A 353 -1.90 -8.29 -19.84
N VAL A 354 -1.94 -7.70 -18.65
CA VAL A 354 -2.60 -6.41 -18.41
C VAL A 354 -1.60 -5.46 -17.74
N VAL A 355 -1.27 -4.39 -18.44
CA VAL A 355 -0.57 -3.24 -17.86
C VAL A 355 -1.61 -2.21 -17.46
N TYR A 356 -1.66 -1.87 -16.18
CA TYR A 356 -2.59 -0.90 -15.65
C TYR A 356 -1.85 0.36 -15.21
N ASN A 357 -2.02 1.46 -15.95
CA ASN A 357 -1.42 2.75 -15.62
C ASN A 357 -2.20 3.42 -14.47
N PHE A 358 -1.92 2.97 -13.24
CA PHE A 358 -2.51 3.50 -12.02
C PHE A 358 -2.07 4.95 -11.74
N VAL A 359 -0.79 5.24 -11.95
CA VAL A 359 -0.19 6.49 -11.47
C VAL A 359 -0.34 7.67 -12.42
N ASP A 360 -0.43 7.50 -13.74
CA ASP A 360 -0.79 8.65 -14.61
C ASP A 360 -2.12 9.29 -14.16
N MET A 361 -3.10 8.48 -13.74
CA MET A 361 -4.39 9.01 -13.27
C MET A 361 -4.30 9.74 -11.91
N LEU A 362 -3.49 9.27 -10.95
CA LEU A 362 -3.38 9.90 -9.62
C LEU A 362 -2.29 10.97 -9.52
N SER A 363 -1.16 10.80 -10.19
CA SER A 363 -0.05 11.77 -10.23
C SER A 363 -0.42 13.00 -11.06
N HIS A 364 -1.05 12.86 -12.23
CA HIS A 364 -1.57 14.04 -12.96
C HIS A 364 -2.66 14.74 -12.15
N ALA A 365 -3.56 13.99 -11.51
CA ALA A 365 -4.58 14.57 -10.64
C ALA A 365 -3.98 15.28 -9.41
N LYS A 366 -2.87 14.80 -8.82
CA LYS A 366 -2.20 15.48 -7.70
C LYS A 366 -1.47 16.77 -8.12
N THR A 367 -0.98 16.84 -9.36
CA THR A 367 -0.36 18.06 -9.91
C THR A 367 -1.37 19.11 -10.38
N GLU A 368 -2.59 18.69 -10.74
CA GLU A 368 -3.63 19.56 -11.31
C GLU A 368 -4.79 19.86 -10.35
N MET A 369 -5.03 19.00 -9.34
CA MET A 369 -6.13 19.12 -8.38
C MET A 369 -5.61 19.17 -6.94
N GLU A 370 -5.75 20.33 -6.31
CA GLU A 370 -5.34 20.58 -4.92
C GLU A 370 -5.94 19.57 -3.93
N VAL A 371 -7.18 19.14 -4.17
CA VAL A 371 -7.89 18.14 -3.35
C VAL A 371 -7.17 16.78 -3.33
N VAL A 372 -6.64 16.30 -4.45
CA VAL A 372 -5.91 15.01 -4.49
C VAL A 372 -4.58 15.12 -3.75
N LYS A 373 -3.97 16.31 -3.77
CA LYS A 373 -2.75 16.60 -3.02
C LYS A 373 -2.99 16.57 -1.51
N GLU A 374 -4.12 17.09 -1.05
CA GLU A 374 -4.56 17.02 0.36
C GLU A 374 -4.89 15.58 0.78
N LEU A 375 -5.60 14.84 -0.07
CA LEU A 375 -6.03 13.46 0.19
C LEU A 375 -4.89 12.43 0.19
N ALA A 376 -3.75 12.73 -0.43
CA ALA A 376 -2.57 11.85 -0.49
C ALA A 376 -1.32 12.56 0.05
N SER A 377 -1.47 13.23 1.19
CA SER A 377 -0.42 14.07 1.78
C SER A 377 0.73 13.28 2.42
N ASP A 378 0.45 12.08 2.94
CA ASP A 378 1.42 11.15 3.53
C ASP A 378 1.25 9.71 3.01
N ASP A 379 2.08 8.78 3.50
CA ASP A 379 2.08 7.37 3.08
C ASP A 379 0.76 6.66 3.43
N LYS A 380 0.19 6.94 4.61
CA LYS A 380 -1.10 6.40 5.08
C LYS A 380 -2.24 6.81 4.16
N ALA A 381 -2.38 8.11 3.92
CA ALA A 381 -3.42 8.68 3.09
C ALA A 381 -3.29 8.20 1.64
N TYR A 382 -2.05 8.15 1.12
CA TYR A 382 -1.78 7.63 -0.22
C TYR A 382 -2.16 6.15 -0.37
N ARG A 383 -1.82 5.30 0.60
CA ARG A 383 -2.19 3.89 0.63
C ARG A 383 -3.71 3.68 0.74
N SER A 384 -4.38 4.44 1.62
CA SER A 384 -5.84 4.42 1.76
C SER A 384 -6.56 4.81 0.46
N LEU A 385 -6.11 5.90 -0.19
CA LEU A 385 -6.63 6.33 -1.48
C LEU A 385 -6.44 5.25 -2.56
N THR A 386 -5.25 4.63 -2.59
CA THR A 386 -4.90 3.55 -3.52
C THR A 386 -5.79 2.32 -3.32
N LEU A 387 -6.06 1.93 -2.07
CA LEU A 387 -6.97 0.84 -1.74
C LEU A 387 -8.42 1.16 -2.15
N SER A 388 -8.89 2.38 -1.89
CA SER A 388 -10.23 2.83 -2.28
C SER A 388 -10.40 2.79 -3.80
N TRP A 389 -9.41 3.29 -4.54
CA TRP A 389 -9.38 3.18 -5.99
C TRP A 389 -9.44 1.71 -6.43
N PHE A 390 -8.58 0.85 -5.89
CA PHE A 390 -8.49 -0.54 -6.33
C PHE A 390 -9.83 -1.27 -6.17
N LYS A 391 -10.50 -1.09 -5.03
CA LYS A 391 -11.83 -1.65 -4.73
C LYS A 391 -12.91 -1.24 -5.73
N ASN A 392 -12.78 -0.07 -6.33
CA ASN A 392 -13.74 0.51 -7.28
C ASN A 392 -13.23 0.52 -8.73
N SER A 393 -12.09 -0.13 -8.99
CA SER A 393 -11.43 -0.12 -10.29
C SER A 393 -11.92 -1.27 -11.18
N PRO A 394 -11.99 -1.08 -12.51
CA PRO A 394 -12.20 -2.18 -13.44
C PRO A 394 -11.11 -3.26 -13.36
N LEU A 395 -9.94 -2.95 -12.79
CA LEU A 395 -8.89 -3.95 -12.56
C LEU A 395 -9.37 -5.06 -11.62
N LEU A 396 -10.09 -4.72 -10.55
CA LEU A 396 -10.63 -5.73 -9.64
C LEU A 396 -11.69 -6.59 -10.35
N GLU A 397 -12.54 -5.98 -11.18
CA GLU A 397 -13.52 -6.70 -12.01
C GLU A 397 -12.82 -7.68 -12.97
N ILE A 398 -11.75 -7.26 -13.64
CA ILE A 398 -10.91 -8.13 -14.50
C ILE A 398 -10.36 -9.31 -13.70
N ILE A 399 -9.79 -9.05 -12.51
CA ILE A 399 -9.24 -10.09 -11.63
C ILE A 399 -10.32 -11.10 -11.23
N GLN A 400 -11.53 -10.63 -10.91
CA GLN A 400 -12.68 -11.48 -10.57
C GLN A 400 -13.15 -12.31 -11.78
N GLN A 401 -13.27 -11.72 -12.97
CA GLN A 401 -13.62 -12.48 -14.18
C GLN A 401 -12.59 -13.54 -14.50
N ALA A 402 -11.29 -13.23 -14.34
CA ALA A 402 -10.22 -14.19 -14.52
C ALA A 402 -10.30 -15.34 -13.52
N GLN A 403 -10.65 -15.05 -12.27
CA GLN A 403 -10.84 -16.08 -11.23
C GLN A 403 -11.95 -17.05 -11.60
N LEU A 404 -13.10 -16.54 -12.05
CA LEU A 404 -14.24 -17.36 -12.48
C LEU A 404 -13.90 -18.28 -13.65
N LEU A 405 -12.93 -17.89 -14.48
CA LEU A 405 -12.43 -18.69 -15.61
C LEU A 405 -11.24 -19.58 -15.24
N GLY A 406 -10.84 -19.61 -13.96
CA GLY A 406 -9.76 -20.47 -13.47
C GLY A 406 -8.36 -19.97 -13.78
N PHE A 407 -8.17 -18.69 -14.12
CA PHE A 407 -6.86 -18.12 -14.35
C PHE A 407 -6.04 -18.09 -13.05
N LYS A 408 -4.77 -18.45 -13.15
CA LYS A 408 -3.76 -18.10 -12.16
C LYS A 408 -3.47 -16.62 -12.28
N LEU A 409 -3.43 -15.89 -11.16
CA LEU A 409 -3.08 -14.47 -11.16
C LEU A 409 -1.60 -14.32 -10.81
N ILE A 410 -0.86 -13.61 -11.65
CA ILE A 410 0.44 -13.06 -11.31
C ILE A 410 0.29 -11.55 -11.21
N LEU A 411 0.67 -10.96 -10.08
CA LEU A 411 0.57 -9.52 -9.86
C LEU A 411 1.94 -8.96 -9.48
N THR A 412 2.34 -7.89 -10.16
CA THR A 412 3.59 -7.18 -9.89
C THR A 412 3.47 -5.71 -10.31
N THR A 413 4.58 -5.00 -10.25
CA THR A 413 4.74 -3.59 -10.62
C THR A 413 6.03 -3.44 -11.41
N ASP A 414 6.23 -2.34 -12.11
CA ASP A 414 7.49 -2.01 -12.78
C ASP A 414 8.52 -1.36 -11.85
N HIS A 415 8.07 -0.44 -11.01
CA HIS A 415 8.83 0.23 -9.96
C HIS A 415 7.89 0.67 -8.83
N GLY A 416 8.43 1.25 -7.76
CA GLY A 416 7.63 2.00 -6.79
C GLY A 416 7.91 3.51 -6.84
N THR A 417 7.57 4.20 -5.75
CA THR A 417 7.72 5.64 -5.61
C THR A 417 8.01 6.03 -4.16
N ILE A 418 8.63 7.19 -3.98
CA ILE A 418 8.83 7.80 -2.67
C ILE A 418 8.31 9.24 -2.65
N ASN A 419 7.82 9.67 -1.48
CA ASN A 419 7.44 11.04 -1.22
C ASN A 419 8.71 11.91 -1.07
N VAL A 420 8.97 12.81 -2.02
CA VAL A 420 10.20 13.61 -2.02
C VAL A 420 10.06 14.86 -1.15
N LYS A 421 11.05 15.09 -0.28
CA LYS A 421 11.03 16.20 0.68
C LYS A 421 12.21 17.14 0.50
N ASN A 422 13.36 16.60 0.09
CA ASN A 422 14.63 17.32 0.09
C ASN A 422 15.05 17.71 -1.33
N PRO A 423 15.10 19.00 -1.67
CA PRO A 423 15.58 19.39 -2.99
C PRO A 423 17.12 19.35 -3.05
N SER A 424 17.65 18.86 -4.16
CA SER A 424 19.07 18.89 -4.50
C SER A 424 19.27 19.64 -5.82
N LYS A 425 20.28 20.51 -5.87
CA LYS A 425 20.54 21.35 -7.04
C LYS A 425 21.23 20.55 -8.13
N VAL A 426 20.73 20.70 -9.35
CA VAL A 426 21.39 20.17 -10.56
C VAL A 426 21.51 21.24 -11.63
N VAL A 427 22.66 21.26 -12.29
CA VAL A 427 22.91 22.04 -13.52
C VAL A 427 23.27 21.07 -14.63
N GLY A 428 22.65 21.23 -15.79
CA GLY A 428 22.92 20.46 -16.99
C GLY A 428 22.68 21.30 -18.24
N ASP A 429 23.03 20.75 -19.41
CA ASP A 429 22.73 21.38 -20.69
C ASP A 429 21.24 21.25 -21.07
N LYS A 430 20.83 21.89 -22.19
CA LYS A 430 19.43 21.85 -22.67
C LYS A 430 18.92 20.45 -23.00
N ASN A 431 19.82 19.48 -23.21
CA ASN A 431 19.51 18.10 -23.55
C ASN A 431 19.52 17.21 -22.30
N THR A 432 19.50 17.80 -21.10
CA THR A 432 19.40 17.04 -19.85
C THR A 432 17.97 16.55 -19.66
N SER A 433 17.79 15.28 -19.29
CA SER A 433 16.46 14.70 -19.09
C SER A 433 15.61 15.46 -18.06
N LEU A 434 14.28 15.36 -18.17
CA LEU A 434 13.35 16.14 -17.34
C LEU A 434 12.96 15.47 -16.01
N ASN A 435 13.17 14.16 -15.86
CA ASN A 435 12.81 13.42 -14.64
C ASN A 435 13.46 14.04 -13.37
N LEU A 436 12.76 13.99 -12.24
CA LEU A 436 13.19 14.64 -10.98
C LEU A 436 14.04 13.75 -10.09
N ARG A 437 14.07 12.44 -10.34
CA ARG A 437 14.79 11.45 -9.53
C ARG A 437 16.03 10.91 -10.22
N TYR A 438 16.14 11.05 -11.54
CA TYR A 438 17.38 10.86 -12.25
C TYR A 438 17.59 11.94 -13.31
N LYS A 439 18.86 12.20 -13.66
CA LYS A 439 19.22 13.02 -14.81
C LYS A 439 20.25 12.30 -15.67
N THR A 440 20.10 12.40 -16.98
CA THR A 440 21.13 12.03 -17.95
C THR A 440 21.47 13.22 -18.82
N GLY A 441 22.76 13.42 -19.09
CA GLY A 441 23.24 14.59 -19.81
C GLY A 441 24.77 14.70 -19.79
N ARG A 442 25.29 15.74 -20.45
CA ARG A 442 26.73 16.07 -20.43
C ARG A 442 27.02 17.13 -19.38
N SER A 443 28.21 17.07 -18.79
CA SER A 443 28.72 18.09 -17.86
C SER A 443 27.74 18.45 -16.74
N LEU A 444 27.12 17.42 -16.14
CA LEU A 444 26.20 17.61 -15.02
C LEU A 444 26.97 18.09 -13.79
N THR A 445 26.48 19.15 -13.16
CA THR A 445 26.93 19.61 -11.83
C THR A 445 25.83 19.31 -10.82
N TYR A 446 26.20 18.66 -9.72
CA TYR A 446 25.27 18.13 -8.71
C TYR A 446 25.96 18.03 -7.34
N GLU A 447 25.15 17.91 -6.29
CA GLU A 447 25.63 17.63 -4.94
C GLU A 447 25.98 16.15 -4.78
N GLN A 448 27.26 15.80 -4.69
CA GLN A 448 27.73 14.41 -4.71
C GLN A 448 27.09 13.50 -3.65
N LYS A 449 26.84 14.03 -2.45
CA LYS A 449 26.27 13.25 -1.35
C LYS A 449 24.81 12.84 -1.61
N ASP A 450 24.08 13.61 -2.43
CA ASP A 450 22.64 13.45 -2.65
C ASP A 450 22.34 12.44 -3.78
N VAL A 451 23.35 12.08 -4.59
CA VAL A 451 23.18 11.26 -5.79
C VAL A 451 24.13 10.08 -5.85
N TYR A 452 23.73 9.03 -6.56
CA TYR A 452 24.62 8.02 -7.10
C TYR A 452 24.95 8.38 -8.56
N VAL A 453 26.22 8.29 -8.95
CA VAL A 453 26.71 8.73 -10.27
C VAL A 453 27.23 7.53 -11.04
N VAL A 454 26.72 7.36 -12.25
CA VAL A 454 27.23 6.40 -13.23
C VAL A 454 27.84 7.17 -14.38
N LYS A 455 29.18 7.22 -14.40
CA LYS A 455 29.94 7.93 -15.44
C LYS A 455 29.91 7.22 -16.79
N GLU A 456 29.84 5.89 -16.78
CA GLU A 456 29.81 5.06 -17.98
C GLU A 456 28.51 4.25 -18.00
N PRO A 457 27.39 4.80 -18.54
CA PRO A 457 26.06 4.17 -18.42
C PRO A 457 26.00 2.72 -18.94
N LYS A 458 26.88 2.37 -19.88
CA LYS A 458 26.99 1.04 -20.47
C LYS A 458 27.38 -0.04 -19.45
N THR A 459 28.07 0.31 -18.35
CA THR A 459 28.47 -0.67 -17.32
C THR A 459 27.27 -1.28 -16.60
N ILE A 460 26.17 -0.53 -16.51
CA ILE A 460 24.90 -0.96 -15.92
C ILE A 460 23.80 -1.20 -16.95
N GLY A 461 24.17 -1.38 -18.22
CA GLY A 461 23.21 -1.70 -19.28
C GLY A 461 22.34 -0.53 -19.75
N LEU A 462 22.73 0.72 -19.49
CA LEU A 462 22.01 1.90 -19.97
C LEU A 462 22.57 2.44 -21.29
N PRO A 463 21.70 2.96 -22.19
CA PRO A 463 22.15 3.68 -23.37
C PRO A 463 22.81 5.00 -22.98
N ALA A 464 23.69 5.50 -23.85
CA ALA A 464 24.35 6.79 -23.66
C ALA A 464 24.09 7.65 -24.90
N ILE A 465 23.39 8.77 -24.71
CA ILE A 465 23.05 9.71 -25.78
C ILE A 465 24.32 10.24 -26.46
N ASN A 466 25.37 10.50 -25.67
CA ASN A 466 26.70 10.88 -26.15
C ASN A 466 27.77 10.06 -25.42
N MET A 467 28.99 9.98 -25.98
CA MET A 467 30.13 9.30 -25.34
C MET A 467 30.47 9.85 -23.94
N SER A 468 30.18 11.12 -23.67
CA SER A 468 30.44 11.78 -22.38
C SER A 468 29.20 11.93 -21.50
N SER A 469 28.06 11.31 -21.88
CA SER A 469 26.86 11.34 -21.07
C SER A 469 27.00 10.46 -19.84
N SER A 470 26.65 10.99 -18.67
CA SER A 470 26.53 10.25 -17.41
C SER A 470 25.08 10.20 -16.95
N PHE A 471 24.79 9.28 -16.04
CA PHE A 471 23.55 9.27 -15.27
C PHE A 471 23.83 9.65 -13.82
N ILE A 472 22.91 10.41 -13.23
CA ILE A 472 22.85 10.61 -11.79
C ILE A 472 21.47 10.20 -11.29
N PHE A 473 21.43 9.55 -10.14
CA PHE A 473 20.22 9.05 -9.49
C PHE A 473 20.12 9.65 -8.10
N ALA A 474 19.03 10.34 -7.78
CA ALA A 474 18.75 10.86 -6.46
C ALA A 474 18.59 9.70 -5.47
N LYS A 475 19.25 9.80 -4.31
CA LYS A 475 19.12 8.85 -3.20
C LYS A 475 18.02 9.32 -2.23
N ASN A 476 17.48 8.40 -1.44
CA ASN A 476 16.54 8.70 -0.35
C ASN A 476 15.31 9.46 -0.87
N ASP A 477 14.84 10.47 -0.13
CA ASP A 477 13.72 11.36 -0.50
C ASP A 477 14.20 12.65 -1.22
N PHE A 478 15.39 12.63 -1.83
CA PHE A 478 15.89 13.76 -2.61
C PHE A 478 15.24 13.88 -3.99
N PHE A 479 15.10 15.10 -4.50
CA PHE A 479 14.72 15.36 -5.89
C PHE A 479 15.58 16.46 -6.51
N LEU A 480 15.88 16.30 -7.80
CA LEU A 480 16.80 17.12 -8.58
C LEU A 480 16.05 18.32 -9.18
N ALA A 481 16.31 19.49 -8.62
CA ALA A 481 15.72 20.75 -9.04
C ALA A 481 16.74 21.62 -9.79
N TYR A 482 16.33 22.16 -10.93
CA TYR A 482 17.16 23.09 -11.69
C TYR A 482 17.41 24.38 -10.91
N VAL A 483 18.61 24.94 -11.06
CA VAL A 483 18.99 26.20 -10.40
C VAL A 483 18.13 27.38 -10.88
N ASN A 484 17.73 27.36 -12.16
CA ASN A 484 16.82 28.36 -12.71
C ASN A 484 15.42 28.17 -12.13
N ASN A 485 14.88 29.21 -11.50
CA ASN A 485 13.57 29.19 -10.82
C ASN A 485 13.46 28.11 -9.72
N TYR A 486 14.57 27.84 -9.03
CA TYR A 486 14.70 26.79 -8.00
C TYR A 486 13.56 26.83 -6.98
N ASN A 487 13.28 27.98 -6.37
CA ASN A 487 12.25 28.10 -5.32
C ASN A 487 10.84 27.72 -5.82
N HIS A 488 10.52 28.05 -7.08
CA HIS A 488 9.25 27.66 -7.69
C HIS A 488 9.15 26.14 -7.84
N TYR A 489 10.18 25.51 -8.41
CA TYR A 489 10.22 24.05 -8.56
C TYR A 489 10.21 23.31 -7.23
N VAL A 490 10.91 23.84 -6.22
CA VAL A 490 10.89 23.27 -4.87
C VAL A 490 9.49 23.32 -4.27
N SER A 491 8.81 24.47 -4.33
CA SER A 491 7.44 24.62 -3.84
C SER A 491 6.47 23.66 -4.55
N TYR A 492 6.67 23.48 -5.87
CA TYR A 492 5.80 22.67 -6.69
C TYR A 492 5.93 21.16 -6.43
N TYR A 493 7.17 20.65 -6.32
CA TYR A 493 7.45 19.21 -6.24
C TYR A 493 7.70 18.67 -4.83
N LYS A 494 7.96 19.52 -3.84
CA LYS A 494 8.08 19.05 -2.45
C LYS A 494 6.77 18.40 -1.99
N ASN A 495 6.90 17.30 -1.26
CA ASN A 495 5.80 16.45 -0.77
C ASN A 495 4.97 15.79 -1.89
N THR A 496 5.62 15.50 -3.02
CA THR A 496 5.02 14.73 -4.13
C THR A 496 5.65 13.36 -4.25
N TYR A 497 4.90 12.38 -4.76
CA TYR A 497 5.41 11.05 -5.03
C TYR A 497 6.15 11.05 -6.35
N GLN A 498 7.43 10.68 -6.33
CA GLN A 498 8.30 10.64 -7.51
C GLN A 498 8.98 9.29 -7.61
N HIS A 499 9.46 8.96 -8.81
CA HIS A 499 10.15 7.72 -9.09
C HIS A 499 11.29 7.96 -10.10
N GLY A 500 12.25 7.04 -10.17
CA GLY A 500 13.42 7.09 -11.05
C GLY A 500 14.76 7.07 -10.30
N GLY A 501 14.74 7.15 -8.97
CA GLY A 501 15.90 7.23 -8.11
C GLY A 501 16.15 5.94 -7.32
N ILE A 502 16.79 6.10 -6.16
CA ILE A 502 17.16 5.01 -5.26
C ILE A 502 16.50 5.23 -3.89
N SER A 503 15.55 4.35 -3.59
CA SER A 503 14.98 4.15 -2.26
C SER A 503 14.47 2.71 -2.13
N LEU A 504 14.23 2.25 -0.90
CA LEU A 504 13.64 0.93 -0.65
C LEU A 504 12.29 0.79 -1.37
N GLU A 505 11.47 1.84 -1.28
CA GLU A 505 10.13 1.92 -1.86
C GLU A 505 10.13 1.92 -3.39
N GLU A 506 11.13 2.55 -4.02
CA GLU A 506 11.26 2.56 -5.49
C GLU A 506 11.80 1.24 -6.04
N MET A 507 12.80 0.65 -5.37
CA MET A 507 13.57 -0.46 -5.91
C MET A 507 13.06 -1.83 -5.47
N ILE A 508 12.63 -2.04 -4.23
CA ILE A 508 12.21 -3.35 -3.72
C ILE A 508 10.71 -3.50 -3.90
N ILE A 509 10.31 -4.34 -4.85
CA ILE A 509 8.93 -4.39 -5.32
C ILE A 509 8.36 -5.82 -5.36
N PRO A 510 7.04 -5.98 -5.22
CA PRO A 510 6.43 -7.30 -5.05
C PRO A 510 6.28 -8.04 -6.38
N PHE A 511 6.57 -9.34 -6.38
CA PHE A 511 6.06 -10.30 -7.36
C PHE A 511 5.27 -11.39 -6.66
N LEU A 512 4.04 -11.59 -7.11
CA LEU A 512 3.05 -12.39 -6.40
C LEU A 512 2.38 -13.37 -7.35
N VAL A 513 2.20 -14.61 -6.90
CA VAL A 513 1.48 -15.65 -7.62
C VAL A 513 0.33 -16.14 -6.77
N PHE A 514 -0.85 -16.20 -7.36
CA PHE A 514 -2.06 -16.65 -6.70
C PHE A 514 -2.78 -17.72 -7.48
N ASN A 515 -3.34 -18.68 -6.74
CA ASN A 515 -4.30 -19.64 -7.29
C ASN A 515 -5.73 -19.14 -7.08
N PRO A 516 -6.61 -19.28 -8.08
CA PRO A 516 -8.02 -18.98 -7.90
C PRO A 516 -8.62 -19.89 -6.82
N LYS A 517 -9.47 -19.33 -5.96
CA LYS A 517 -10.23 -20.08 -4.95
C LYS A 517 -11.40 -20.83 -5.55
#